data_AF-A0A3R6T5M0-F1
#
_entry.id   AF-A0A3R6T5M0-F1
#
_cell.length_a   1.000
_cell.length_b   1.000
_cell.length_c   1.000
_cell.angle_alpha   90.00
_cell.angle_beta   90.00
_cell.angle_gamma   90.00
#
_symmetry.space_group_name_H-M   'P 1'
#
loop_
_entity.id
_entity.type
_entity.pdbx_description
1 polymer ?
#
loop_
_entity_poly.entity_id
_entity_poly.type
_entity_poly.pdbx_seq_one_letter_code
_entity_poly.pdbx_strand_id
1 'polypeptide(L)'
;MEEISCCACFISCDCFWSLSINIHINDQVFIYGKLAYGLSRFTKLLLSKYQIHPKSVFNLGNSEAAYLCAGSGFGVTFSSEEYLKIPFPDEYTRPIICSIENVLWKRPIVLACKSSRLEEPLIQDMASIIRLLFFQTSDC
;
A
#
# COMPACT_ATOMS: atom_id res chain seq x y z
N MET A 1 29.97 -30.84 -35.72
CA MET A 1 30.17 -30.14 -34.44
C MET A 1 29.60 -28.76 -34.62
N GLU A 2 28.30 -28.62 -34.38
CA GLU A 2 27.61 -27.34 -34.39
C GLU A 2 27.56 -26.86 -32.93
N GLU A 3 28.25 -25.77 -32.65
CA GLU A 3 28.17 -25.10 -31.36
C GLU A 3 26.77 -24.49 -31.22
N ILE A 4 25.97 -25.08 -30.35
CA ILE A 4 24.75 -24.46 -29.83
C ILE A 4 25.22 -23.27 -29.00
N SER A 5 25.24 -22.09 -29.63
CA SER A 5 25.39 -20.81 -28.96
C SER A 5 24.16 -20.61 -28.07
N CYS A 6 24.26 -21.03 -26.82
CA CYS A 6 23.37 -20.60 -25.77
C CYS A 6 23.52 -19.09 -25.64
N CYS A 7 22.65 -18.34 -26.32
CA CYS A 7 22.32 -16.96 -26.00
C CYS A 7 21.75 -16.94 -24.57
N ALA A 8 22.64 -17.02 -23.58
CA ALA A 8 22.37 -16.58 -22.23
C ALA A 8 22.21 -15.06 -22.32
N CYS A 9 20.99 -14.63 -22.68
CA CYS A 9 20.60 -13.24 -22.54
C CYS A 9 20.78 -12.89 -21.06
N PHE A 10 21.86 -12.19 -20.76
CA PHE A 10 21.99 -11.39 -19.56
C PHE A 10 20.89 -10.33 -19.62
N ILE A 11 19.69 -10.70 -19.21
CA ILE A 11 18.64 -9.75 -18.90
C ILE A 11 19.22 -8.95 -17.74
N SER A 12 19.59 -7.69 -17.99
CA SER A 12 19.97 -6.78 -16.92
C SER A 12 18.86 -6.78 -15.88
N CYS A 13 19.20 -6.62 -14.59
CA CYS A 13 18.18 -6.57 -13.53
C CYS A 13 17.01 -5.67 -13.92
N ASP A 14 17.27 -4.51 -14.53
CA ASP A 14 16.25 -3.55 -14.96
C ASP A 14 15.26 -4.10 -16.00
N CYS A 15 15.74 -4.91 -16.95
CA CYS A 15 14.89 -5.59 -17.92
C CYS A 15 14.04 -6.68 -17.25
N PHE A 16 14.57 -7.38 -16.25
CA PHE A 16 13.82 -8.37 -15.48
C PHE A 16 12.75 -7.71 -14.60
N TRP A 17 13.08 -6.59 -13.94
CA TRP A 17 12.15 -5.81 -13.13
C TRP A 17 11.00 -5.24 -13.97
N SER A 18 11.30 -4.64 -15.12
CA SER A 18 10.27 -4.07 -16.01
C SER A 18 9.35 -5.14 -16.62
N LEU A 19 9.90 -6.30 -16.98
CA LEU A 19 9.12 -7.44 -17.49
C LEU A 19 8.23 -8.04 -16.39
N SER A 20 8.77 -8.20 -15.17
CA SER A 20 8.03 -8.74 -14.02
C SER A 20 6.88 -7.82 -13.58
N ILE A 21 7.09 -6.50 -13.58
CA ILE A 21 6.03 -5.52 -13.28
C ILE A 21 4.91 -5.62 -14.33
N ASN A 22 5.27 -5.72 -15.61
CA ASN A 22 4.28 -5.84 -16.68
C ASN A 22 3.46 -7.12 -16.56
N ILE A 23 4.12 -8.28 -16.43
CA ILE A 23 3.43 -9.58 -16.40
C ILE A 23 2.62 -9.79 -15.12
N HIS A 24 3.14 -9.36 -13.96
CA HIS A 24 2.55 -9.74 -12.67
C HIS A 24 1.68 -8.65 -12.03
N ILE A 25 1.77 -7.39 -12.48
CA ILE A 25 1.06 -6.26 -11.85
C ILE A 25 0.18 -5.50 -12.83
N ASN A 26 0.67 -5.20 -14.05
CA ASN A 26 -0.12 -4.41 -15.00
C ASN A 26 -1.36 -5.15 -15.52
N ASP A 27 -1.38 -6.48 -15.56
CA ASP A 27 -2.58 -7.24 -15.97
C ASP A 27 -3.61 -7.43 -14.84
N GLN A 28 -3.33 -6.93 -13.63
CA GLN A 28 -4.19 -7.14 -12.46
C GLN A 28 -5.27 -6.06 -12.34
N VAL A 29 -6.41 -6.47 -11.81
CA VAL A 29 -7.50 -5.57 -11.41
C VAL A 29 -7.24 -5.08 -9.99
N PHE A 30 -7.17 -3.76 -9.79
CA PHE A 30 -7.00 -3.17 -8.46
C PHE A 30 -8.33 -2.67 -7.91
N ILE A 31 -8.64 -3.04 -6.67
CA ILE A 31 -9.84 -2.62 -5.96
C ILE A 31 -9.42 -1.66 -4.84
N TYR A 32 -9.85 -0.42 -4.94
CA TYR A 32 -9.67 0.60 -3.91
C TYR A 32 -10.88 0.63 -2.97
N GLY A 33 -10.58 0.51 -1.67
CA GLY A 33 -11.54 0.74 -0.60
C GLY A 33 -11.79 2.23 -0.34
N LYS A 34 -12.28 2.56 0.87
CA LYS A 34 -12.50 3.95 1.27
C LYS A 34 -11.19 4.72 1.20
N LEU A 35 -11.21 5.92 0.63
CA LEU A 35 -10.04 6.80 0.54
C LEU A 35 -9.49 7.28 1.90
N ALA A 36 -10.14 6.88 3.00
CA ALA A 36 -9.71 7.16 4.36
C ALA A 36 -8.51 6.27 4.75
N TYR A 37 -7.56 6.86 5.46
CA TYR A 37 -6.27 6.29 5.87
C TYR A 37 -5.17 6.23 4.81
N GLY A 38 -5.29 6.98 3.72
CA GLY A 38 -4.19 7.29 2.80
C GLY A 38 -3.65 6.12 1.97
N LEU A 39 -4.01 4.86 2.27
CA LEU A 39 -3.53 3.67 1.55
C LEU A 39 -3.74 3.80 0.04
N SER A 40 -4.94 4.20 -0.38
CA SER A 40 -5.24 4.44 -1.79
C SER A 40 -4.38 5.54 -2.43
N ARG A 41 -4.04 6.61 -1.70
CA ARG A 41 -3.14 7.66 -2.16
C ARG A 41 -1.71 7.13 -2.30
N PHE A 42 -1.26 6.31 -1.36
CA PHE A 42 0.06 5.66 -1.42
C PHE A 42 0.15 4.64 -2.54
N THR A 43 -0.88 3.82 -2.74
CA THR A 43 -0.97 2.91 -3.86
C THR A 43 -0.84 3.68 -5.18
N LYS A 44 -1.62 4.75 -5.36
CA LYS A 44 -1.52 5.60 -6.55
C LYS A 44 -0.12 6.19 -6.73
N LEU A 45 0.52 6.62 -5.64
CA LEU A 45 1.87 7.19 -5.68
C LEU A 45 2.93 6.15 -6.02
N LEU A 46 2.81 4.93 -5.48
CA LEU A 46 3.69 3.80 -5.79
C LEU A 46 3.53 3.38 -7.27
N LEU A 47 2.29 3.20 -7.72
CA LEU A 47 2.00 2.88 -9.12
C LEU A 47 2.57 3.95 -10.06
N SER A 48 2.37 5.23 -9.73
CA SER A 48 2.92 6.34 -10.51
C SER A 48 4.44 6.39 -10.51
N LYS A 49 5.10 6.21 -9.35
CA LYS A 49 6.56 6.23 -9.20
C LYS A 49 7.24 5.18 -10.07
N TYR A 50 6.63 4.00 -10.17
CA TYR A 50 7.17 2.87 -10.93
C TYR A 50 6.49 2.67 -12.30
N GLN A 51 5.69 3.65 -12.76
CA GLN A 51 4.98 3.62 -14.05
C GLN A 51 4.14 2.34 -14.26
N ILE A 52 3.53 1.86 -13.18
CA ILE A 52 2.65 0.70 -13.17
C ILE A 52 1.24 1.15 -13.59
N HIS A 53 0.69 0.47 -14.58
CA HIS A 53 -0.63 0.73 -15.15
C HIS A 53 -1.47 -0.54 -15.04
N PRO A 54 -2.23 -0.70 -13.94
CA PRO A 54 -3.14 -1.83 -13.79
C PRO A 54 -4.17 -1.88 -14.91
N LYS A 55 -4.62 -3.09 -15.26
CA LYS A 55 -5.62 -3.37 -16.29
C LYS A 55 -6.90 -2.59 -16.06
N SER A 56 -7.34 -2.53 -14.80
CA SER A 56 -8.46 -1.69 -14.39
C SER A 56 -8.41 -1.37 -12.91
N VAL A 57 -9.11 -0.32 -12.52
CA VAL A 57 -9.21 0.15 -11.14
C VAL A 57 -10.67 0.34 -10.78
N PHE A 58 -11.14 -0.38 -9.75
CA PHE A 58 -12.46 -0.20 -9.16
C PHE A 58 -12.35 0.55 -7.85
N ASN A 59 -13.22 1.54 -7.60
CA ASN A 59 -13.27 2.25 -6.34
C ASN A 59 -14.62 2.00 -5.67
N LEU A 60 -14.60 1.21 -4.60
CA LEU A 60 -15.82 0.83 -3.86
C LEU A 60 -16.13 1.78 -2.72
N GLY A 61 -15.20 2.65 -2.31
CA GLY A 61 -15.43 3.60 -1.22
C GLY A 61 -15.63 2.97 0.16
N ASN A 62 -15.53 1.64 0.28
CA ASN A 62 -15.60 0.87 1.52
C ASN A 62 -14.47 -0.16 1.51
N SER A 63 -13.66 -0.16 2.57
CA SER A 63 -12.46 -1.00 2.67
C SER A 63 -12.77 -2.46 3.02
N GLU A 64 -13.83 -2.74 3.78
CA GLU A 64 -14.32 -4.09 4.03
C GLU A 64 -14.84 -4.72 2.73
N ALA A 65 -15.63 -3.97 1.97
CA ALA A 65 -16.12 -4.41 0.66
C ALA A 65 -14.96 -4.71 -0.30
N ALA A 66 -13.94 -3.84 -0.36
CA ALA A 66 -12.76 -4.09 -1.17
C ALA A 66 -11.98 -5.35 -0.74
N TYR A 67 -11.85 -5.58 0.56
CA TYR A 67 -11.22 -6.79 1.12
C TYR A 67 -11.98 -8.07 0.75
N LEU A 68 -13.30 -8.08 0.91
CA LEU A 68 -14.14 -9.24 0.57
C LEU A 68 -14.20 -9.49 -0.94
N CYS A 69 -14.25 -8.44 -1.76
CA CYS A 69 -14.18 -8.58 -3.22
C CYS A 69 -12.84 -9.17 -3.67
N ALA A 70 -11.73 -8.82 -3.01
CA ALA A 70 -10.44 -9.44 -3.29
C ALA A 70 -10.44 -10.93 -2.91
N GLY A 71 -11.02 -11.30 -1.76
CA GLY A 71 -11.18 -12.70 -1.36
C GLY A 71 -12.06 -13.51 -2.31
N SER A 72 -13.03 -12.85 -2.95
CA SER A 72 -13.91 -13.45 -3.97
C SER A 72 -13.26 -13.53 -5.36
N GLY A 73 -12.03 -13.05 -5.54
CA GLY A 73 -11.28 -13.15 -6.81
C GLY A 73 -11.59 -12.05 -7.84
N PHE A 74 -12.26 -10.96 -7.47
CA PHE A 74 -12.54 -9.85 -8.40
C PHE A 74 -11.29 -9.00 -8.73
N GLY A 75 -10.22 -9.15 -7.95
CA GLY A 75 -8.98 -8.41 -8.10
C GLY A 75 -8.14 -8.43 -6.84
N VAL A 76 -7.17 -7.52 -6.77
CA VAL A 76 -6.29 -7.35 -5.62
C VAL A 76 -6.57 -6.03 -4.91
N THR A 77 -6.36 -5.98 -3.61
CA THR A 77 -6.52 -4.75 -2.82
C THR A 77 -5.38 -4.60 -1.82
N PHE A 78 -5.05 -3.36 -1.50
CA PHE A 78 -4.23 -3.04 -0.34
C PHE A 78 -5.16 -2.81 0.85
N SER A 79 -4.96 -3.59 1.91
CA SER A 79 -5.73 -3.47 3.15
C SER A 79 -4.80 -3.33 4.35
N SER A 80 -5.37 -2.87 5.46
CA SER A 80 -4.70 -2.90 6.76
C SER A 80 -4.73 -4.33 7.30
N GLU A 81 -3.70 -4.74 8.04
CA GLU A 81 -3.69 -6.07 8.68
C GLU A 81 -4.79 -6.23 9.75
N GLU A 82 -5.39 -5.13 10.22
CA GLU A 82 -6.52 -5.18 11.16
C GLU A 82 -7.73 -5.93 10.60
N TYR A 83 -7.89 -5.97 9.27
CA TYR A 83 -8.99 -6.68 8.60
C TYR A 83 -8.92 -8.21 8.79
N LEU A 84 -7.74 -8.74 9.14
CA LEU A 84 -7.58 -10.15 9.47
C LEU A 84 -8.33 -10.55 10.74
N LYS A 85 -8.50 -9.59 11.66
CA LYS A 85 -9.13 -9.79 12.96
C LYS A 85 -10.63 -9.54 12.93
N ILE A 86 -11.16 -9.00 11.83
CA ILE A 86 -12.60 -8.72 11.70
C ILE A 86 -13.36 -10.04 11.56
N PRO A 87 -14.41 -10.26 12.36
CA PRO A 87 -15.23 -11.47 12.32
C PRO A 87 -16.23 -11.41 11.17
N PHE A 88 -15.74 -11.44 9.93
CA PHE A 88 -16.61 -11.64 8.76
C PHE A 88 -17.31 -13.00 8.84
N PRO A 89 -18.58 -13.10 8.42
CA PRO A 89 -19.29 -14.37 8.31
C PRO A 89 -18.52 -15.42 7.49
N ASP A 90 -18.64 -16.69 7.87
CA ASP A 90 -17.88 -17.81 7.26
C ASP A 90 -18.22 -18.06 5.78
N GLU A 91 -19.38 -17.57 5.31
CA GLU A 91 -19.78 -17.60 3.90
C GLU A 91 -18.88 -16.75 3.00
N TYR A 92 -18.14 -15.79 3.55
CA TYR A 92 -17.21 -14.96 2.79
C TYR A 92 -15.84 -15.62 2.67
N THR A 93 -15.37 -15.78 1.44
CA THR A 93 -13.98 -16.19 1.19
C THR A 93 -13.03 -15.07 1.59
N ARG A 94 -12.10 -15.37 2.51
CA ARG A 94 -11.05 -14.43 2.91
C ARG A 94 -9.93 -14.42 1.87
N PRO A 95 -9.38 -13.25 1.50
CA PRO A 95 -8.24 -13.17 0.60
C PRO A 95 -6.99 -13.80 1.22
N ILE A 96 -6.13 -14.35 0.36
CA ILE A 96 -4.76 -14.73 0.72
C ILE A 96 -3.95 -13.45 0.91
N ILE A 97 -3.16 -13.42 1.98
CA ILE A 97 -2.49 -12.21 2.44
C ILE A 97 -1.00 -12.35 2.22
N CYS A 98 -0.42 -11.34 1.58
CA CYS A 98 1.01 -11.11 1.55
C CYS A 98 1.29 -9.88 2.41
N SER A 99 1.79 -10.09 3.62
CA SER A 99 2.22 -8.99 4.50
C SER A 99 3.44 -8.31 3.88
N ILE A 100 3.30 -7.03 3.61
CA ILE A 100 4.40 -6.19 3.12
C ILE A 100 4.95 -5.47 4.34
N GLU A 101 6.08 -5.93 4.89
CA GLU A 101 6.80 -5.18 5.91
C GLU A 101 7.26 -3.85 5.30
N ASN A 102 6.78 -2.75 5.87
CA ASN A 102 6.80 -1.51 5.13
C ASN A 102 7.51 -0.36 5.83
N VAL A 103 8.73 -0.08 5.38
CA VAL A 103 9.46 1.14 5.72
C VAL A 103 8.83 2.38 5.06
N LEU A 104 8.21 2.24 3.87
CA LEU A 104 7.51 3.33 3.18
C LEU A 104 6.12 3.64 3.77
N TRP A 105 5.52 2.73 4.55
CA TRP A 105 4.20 2.94 5.17
C TRP A 105 4.29 3.28 6.66
N LYS A 106 5.48 3.25 7.28
CA LYS A 106 5.77 3.96 8.54
C LYS A 106 5.71 5.46 8.27
N ARG A 107 4.53 6.05 8.42
CA ARG A 107 4.32 7.47 8.14
C ARG A 107 4.83 8.32 9.31
N PRO A 108 5.63 9.36 9.05
CA PRO A 108 5.77 10.42 10.04
C PRO A 108 4.39 11.06 10.22
N ILE A 109 3.87 11.02 11.45
CA ILE A 109 2.65 11.74 11.82
C ILE A 109 3.04 13.19 12.06
N VAL A 110 2.40 14.10 11.32
CA VAL A 110 2.64 15.54 11.44
C VAL A 110 1.42 16.25 11.98
N LEU A 111 1.62 17.14 12.94
CA LEU A 111 0.61 18.11 13.34
C LEU A 111 0.62 19.24 12.32
N ALA A 112 -0.48 19.41 11.58
CA ALA A 112 -0.64 20.49 10.62
C ALA A 112 -1.56 21.58 11.19
N CYS A 113 -1.15 22.84 11.08
CA CYS A 113 -1.95 24.00 11.46
C CYS A 113 -1.79 25.15 10.44
N LYS A 114 -2.65 26.16 10.53
CA LYS A 114 -2.53 27.38 9.72
C LYS A 114 -1.22 28.10 10.06
N SER A 115 -0.46 28.55 9.07
CA SER A 115 0.86 29.16 9.24
C SER A 115 0.90 30.32 10.24
N SER A 116 -0.17 31.13 10.29
CA SER A 116 -0.30 32.24 11.24
C SER A 116 -0.35 31.81 12.71
N ARG A 117 -0.54 30.53 12.99
CA ARG A 117 -0.67 29.95 14.34
C ARG A 117 0.61 29.28 14.82
N LEU A 118 1.68 29.32 14.02
CA LEU A 118 2.92 28.60 14.33
C LEU A 118 3.53 29.06 15.66
N GLU A 119 3.45 30.36 15.95
CA GLU A 119 4.00 30.97 17.17
C GLU A 119 3.05 30.89 18.37
N GLU A 120 1.85 30.30 18.22
CA GLU A 120 0.93 30.13 19.35
C GLU A 120 1.50 29.10 20.33
N PRO A 121 1.72 29.46 21.61
CA PRO A 121 2.29 28.55 22.61
C PRO A 121 1.50 27.23 22.73
N LEU A 122 0.17 27.32 22.65
CA LEU A 122 -0.72 26.16 22.67
C LEU A 122 -0.42 25.15 21.55
N ILE A 123 -0.09 25.62 20.34
CA ILE A 123 0.20 24.74 19.20
C ILE A 123 1.53 24.02 19.40
N GLN A 124 2.52 24.70 19.97
CA GLN A 124 3.82 24.12 20.31
C GLN A 124 3.71 23.09 21.44
N ASP A 125 2.91 23.39 22.47
CA ASP A 125 2.62 22.47 23.56
C ASP A 125 1.89 21.22 23.06
N MET A 126 0.85 21.39 22.23
CA MET A 126 0.13 20.27 21.60
C MET A 126 1.06 19.40 20.75
N ALA A 127 1.92 20.00 19.93
CA ALA A 127 2.89 19.27 19.13
C ALA A 127 3.84 18.43 20.00
N SER A 128 4.30 19.01 21.11
CA SER A 128 5.21 18.35 22.05
C SER A 128 4.54 17.17 22.76
N ILE A 129 3.32 17.34 23.25
CA ILE A 129 2.54 16.27 23.89
C ILE A 129 2.28 15.12 22.90
N ILE A 130 1.81 15.43 21.69
CA ILE A 130 1.52 14.41 20.67
C ILE A 130 2.80 13.63 20.32
N ARG A 131 3.96 14.29 20.20
CA ARG A 131 5.24 13.61 19.98
C ARG A 131 5.55 12.63 21.11
N LEU A 132 5.39 13.04 22.37
CA LEU A 132 5.63 12.14 23.51
C LEU A 132 4.71 10.90 23.43
N LEU A 133 3.41 11.10 23.17
CA LEU A 133 2.45 10.00 23.07
C LEU A 133 2.77 8.99 21.94
N PHE A 134 3.28 9.46 20.80
CA PHE A 134 3.59 8.59 19.66
C PHE A 134 4.99 7.96 19.68
N PHE A 135 5.95 8.57 20.39
CA PHE A 135 7.35 8.15 20.34
C PHE A 135 7.89 7.62 21.69
N GLN A 136 7.13 7.65 22.79
CA GLN A 136 7.54 7.08 24.08
C GLN A 136 7.32 5.55 24.24
N THR A 137 6.76 4.85 23.25
CA THR A 137 6.51 3.39 23.34
C THR A 137 7.56 2.51 22.65
N SER A 138 8.74 3.04 22.31
CA SER A 138 9.75 2.28 21.55
C SER A 138 10.89 1.68 22.37
N ASP A 139 10.93 1.86 23.69
CA ASP A 139 11.93 1.21 24.56
C ASP A 139 11.31 0.88 25.93
N CYS A 140 10.77 -0.33 26.06
CA CYS A 140 10.63 -1.11 27.31
C CYS A 140 10.55 -2.59 26.97
#